data_AF-A0A2P2BX76-F1
#
_entry.id   AF-A0A2P2BX76-F1
#
_cell.length_a   1.000
_cell.length_b   1.000
_cell.length_c   1.000
_cell.angle_alpha   90.00
_cell.angle_beta   90.00
_cell.angle_gamma   90.00
#
_symmetry.space_group_name_H-M   'P 1'
#
loop_
_entity.id
_entity.type
_entity.pdbx_description
1 polymer ?
#
loop_
_entity_poly.entity_id
_entity_poly.type
_entity_poly.pdbx_seq_one_letter_code
_entity_poly.pdbx_strand_id
1 'polypeptide(L)'
;MADINGHIELERSIDSIIIGVRHRKELGDLVPLMTSIQERGLLQPITITPDGVLVCGRRRLEAVKLLGWRTLKVWVRSGISDNLSRLLSEQDENALRKPLTPTEESALFEELKELLAEDAARRQEASRFGSSPTVGGENGGADSAPPSPLGKARNNAAKLVTGKASHQRLEQINTIKRTAADPTVAAVVRDLAGTELRAIDDGADVAPAFHRIKAAIELTGGQLNAAPLSRDELEALAAEALARVKQERARGGGRIRPPHPDHQPSQRSLRAFILTWSDLDGWSKHHDATEVGQQLSESDWATFERVLAETEVFADAARRARQRIPQPASA
;
A
#
# COMPACT_ATOMS: atom_id res chain seq x y z
N MET A 1 28.37 11.77 16.77
CA MET A 1 28.51 10.96 15.54
C MET A 1 27.13 10.40 15.25
N ALA A 2 26.52 10.81 14.13
CA ALA A 2 25.16 10.40 13.76
C ALA A 2 25.28 9.18 12.84
N ASP A 3 24.69 8.06 13.25
CA ASP A 3 24.66 6.84 12.44
C ASP A 3 23.60 6.94 11.32
N ILE A 4 23.85 6.15 10.27
CA ILE A 4 23.23 6.16 8.93
C ILE A 4 21.69 5.94 8.94
N ASN A 5 21.09 5.67 10.12
CA ASN A 5 19.66 5.39 10.30
C ASN A 5 18.85 6.50 11.01
N GLY A 6 19.41 7.72 11.17
CA GLY A 6 18.65 8.89 11.63
C GLY A 6 18.14 8.82 13.08
N HIS A 7 18.76 8.00 13.92
CA HIS A 7 18.47 7.94 15.36
C HIS A 7 19.76 7.91 16.17
N ILE A 8 19.71 8.46 17.38
CA ILE A 8 20.79 8.50 18.35
C ILE A 8 20.34 7.69 19.56
N GLU A 9 21.06 6.64 19.91
CA GLU A 9 20.84 5.90 21.16
C GLU A 9 21.43 6.70 22.33
N LEU A 10 20.60 6.99 23.33
CA LEU A 10 20.98 7.72 24.53
C LEU A 10 20.36 7.05 25.75
N GLU A 11 20.98 7.20 26.92
CA GLU A 11 20.32 6.94 28.19
C GLU A 11 19.58 8.19 28.64
N ARG A 12 18.30 8.04 28.99
CA ARG A 12 17.49 9.14 29.50
C ARG A 12 16.85 8.78 30.84
N SER A 13 16.66 9.81 31.66
CA SER A 13 15.87 9.71 32.88
C SER A 13 14.40 9.49 32.53
N ILE A 14 13.72 8.60 33.26
CA ILE A 14 12.29 8.38 33.09
C ILE A 14 11.50 9.66 33.28
N ASP A 15 11.90 10.49 34.26
CA ASP A 15 11.20 11.72 34.62
C ASP A 15 11.29 12.80 33.53
N SER A 16 12.27 12.68 32.63
CA SER A 16 12.43 13.60 31.49
C SER A 16 11.52 13.27 30.30
N ILE A 17 10.78 12.16 30.35
CA ILE A 17 9.98 11.67 29.24
C ILE A 17 8.54 12.18 29.38
N ILE A 18 8.13 13.01 28.42
CA ILE A 18 6.80 13.61 28.38
C ILE A 18 5.87 12.70 27.57
N ILE A 19 4.81 12.24 28.20
CA ILE A 19 3.75 11.51 27.49
C ILE A 19 2.82 12.55 26.86
N GLY A 20 2.88 12.69 25.53
CA GLY A 20 1.98 13.58 24.77
C GLY A 20 0.51 13.16 24.83
N VAL A 21 -0.35 13.90 24.12
CA VAL A 21 -1.80 13.61 24.03
C VAL A 21 -1.99 12.24 23.37
N ARG A 22 -2.60 11.30 24.10
CA ARG A 22 -2.85 9.93 23.64
C ARG A 22 -4.33 9.58 23.78
N HIS A 23 -4.85 8.91 22.76
CA HIS A 23 -6.27 8.58 22.65
C HIS A 23 -6.71 7.42 23.57
N ARG A 24 -5.76 6.57 24.03
CA ARG A 24 -6.05 5.48 24.98
C ARG A 24 -5.37 5.71 26.34
N LYS A 25 -6.11 5.61 27.44
CA LYS A 25 -5.57 5.69 28.81
C LYS A 25 -5.31 4.33 29.45
N GLU A 26 -5.96 3.27 28.98
CA GLU A 26 -5.80 1.93 29.54
C GLU A 26 -4.61 1.18 28.92
N LEU A 27 -3.71 0.73 29.79
CA LEU A 27 -2.45 0.08 29.41
C LEU A 27 -2.58 -1.44 29.32
N GLY A 28 -3.69 -2.05 29.74
CA GLY A 28 -3.87 -3.51 29.83
C GLY A 28 -2.99 -4.15 30.91
N ASP A 29 -2.90 -5.49 30.91
CA ASP A 29 -2.04 -6.22 31.85
C ASP A 29 -0.55 -6.05 31.49
N LEU A 30 0.22 -5.53 32.45
CA LEU A 30 1.65 -5.26 32.35
C LEU A 30 2.50 -6.32 33.08
N VAL A 31 1.89 -7.20 33.88
CA VAL A 31 2.61 -8.18 34.71
C VAL A 31 3.53 -9.08 33.86
N PRO A 32 3.08 -9.67 32.74
CA PRO A 32 3.95 -10.51 31.90
C PRO A 32 5.13 -9.73 31.29
N LEU A 33 4.90 -8.45 30.96
CA LEU A 33 5.92 -7.57 30.39
C LEU A 33 6.97 -7.18 31.45
N MET A 34 6.53 -6.92 32.68
CA MET A 34 7.43 -6.63 33.80
C MET A 34 8.34 -7.82 34.12
N THR A 35 7.79 -9.04 34.18
CA THR A 35 8.58 -10.27 34.38
C THR A 35 9.64 -10.43 33.30
N SER A 36 9.25 -10.26 32.03
CA SER A 36 10.20 -10.34 30.91
C SER A 36 11.30 -9.27 30.98
N ILE A 37 10.99 -8.05 31.43
CA ILE A 37 11.97 -6.96 31.57
C ILE A 37 12.92 -7.24 32.75
N GLN A 38 12.45 -7.83 33.85
CA GLN A 38 13.31 -8.22 34.97
C GLN A 38 14.29 -9.33 34.60
N GLU A 39 13.85 -10.32 33.82
CA GLU A 39 14.69 -11.46 33.43
C GLU A 39 15.70 -11.12 32.33
N ARG A 40 15.31 -10.32 31.34
CA ARG A 40 16.07 -10.12 30.09
C ARG A 40 16.45 -8.68 29.80
N GLY A 41 16.04 -7.74 30.65
CA GLY A 41 16.21 -6.31 30.42
C GLY A 41 15.28 -5.78 29.32
N LEU A 42 15.41 -4.49 29.01
CA LEU A 42 14.64 -3.83 27.96
C LEU A 42 15.25 -4.14 26.58
N LEU A 43 14.83 -5.25 25.97
CA LEU A 43 15.33 -5.70 24.66
C LEU A 43 15.00 -4.73 23.52
N GLN A 44 13.87 -4.03 23.63
CA GLN A 44 13.43 -3.05 22.65
C GLN A 44 13.40 -1.65 23.29
N PRO A 45 14.38 -0.77 22.99
CA PRO A 45 14.40 0.58 23.50
C PRO A 45 13.15 1.36 23.08
N ILE A 46 12.79 2.36 23.87
CA ILE A 46 11.66 3.25 23.56
C ILE A 46 12.12 4.36 22.61
N THR A 47 11.21 4.88 21.80
CA THR A 47 11.53 5.98 20.87
C THR A 47 10.97 7.29 21.40
N ILE A 48 11.81 8.33 21.43
CA ILE A 48 11.44 9.67 21.87
C ILE A 48 11.86 10.72 20.83
N THR A 49 11.22 11.89 20.88
CA THR A 49 11.66 13.08 20.14
C THR A 49 12.87 13.72 20.86
N PRO A 50 13.63 14.62 20.20
CA PRO A 50 14.69 15.39 20.85
C PRO A 50 14.20 16.18 22.07
N ASP A 51 12.94 16.62 22.06
CA ASP A 51 12.27 17.36 23.14
C ASP A 51 11.78 16.46 24.29
N GLY A 52 12.06 15.15 24.24
CA GLY A 52 11.68 14.20 25.30
C GLY A 52 10.25 13.68 25.20
N VAL A 53 9.54 13.95 24.11
CA VAL A 53 8.16 13.45 23.93
C VAL A 53 8.20 11.98 23.52
N LEU A 54 7.47 11.15 24.25
CA LEU A 54 7.36 9.72 23.96
C LEU A 54 6.63 9.51 22.63
N VAL A 55 7.33 8.93 21.67
CA VAL A 55 6.77 8.45 20.40
C VAL A 55 6.20 7.07 20.65
N CYS A 56 7.03 6.04 20.76
CA CYS A 56 6.55 4.67 20.91
C CYS A 56 7.05 3.98 22.18
N GLY A 57 6.29 2.97 22.64
CA GLY A 57 6.69 2.12 23.78
C GLY A 57 6.10 2.52 25.15
N ARG A 58 4.89 3.11 25.21
CA ARG A 58 4.26 3.52 26.48
C ARG A 58 4.11 2.38 27.50
N ARG A 59 3.69 1.19 27.06
CA ARG A 59 3.58 0.02 27.97
C ARG A 59 4.93 -0.37 28.57
N ARG A 60 6.01 -0.26 27.78
CA ARG A 60 7.38 -0.50 28.25
C ARG A 60 7.84 0.58 29.22
N LEU A 61 7.56 1.86 28.92
CA LEU A 61 7.84 2.97 29.84
C LEU A 61 7.14 2.79 31.18
N GLU A 62 5.86 2.43 31.18
CA GLU A 62 5.07 2.22 32.40
C GLU A 62 5.50 0.97 33.16
N ALA A 63 5.81 -0.13 32.47
CA ALA A 63 6.38 -1.32 33.10
C ALA A 63 7.72 -1.02 33.79
N VAL A 64 8.61 -0.28 33.12
CA VAL A 64 9.91 0.13 33.65
C VAL A 64 9.76 1.11 34.84
N LYS A 65 8.74 1.98 34.80
CA LYS A 65 8.37 2.87 35.90
C LYS A 65 7.87 2.11 37.13
N LEU A 66 7.01 1.09 36.92
CA LEU A 66 6.54 0.21 38.00
C LEU A 66 7.66 -0.65 38.59
N LEU A 67 8.69 -0.99 37.79
CA LEU A 67 9.89 -1.69 38.23
C LEU A 67 10.92 -0.79 38.95
N GLY A 68 10.67 0.52 39.04
CA GLY A 68 11.50 1.46 39.80
C GLY A 68 12.84 1.82 39.16
N TRP A 69 12.99 1.67 37.84
CA TRP A 69 14.21 2.10 37.15
C TRP A 69 14.32 3.63 37.17
N ARG A 70 15.55 4.16 37.12
CA ARG A 70 15.79 5.62 37.07
C ARG A 70 16.13 6.10 35.67
N THR A 71 16.83 5.27 34.91
CA THR A 71 17.25 5.54 33.54
C THR A 71 16.92 4.36 32.65
N LEU A 72 16.70 4.63 31.36
CA LEU A 72 16.58 3.60 30.35
C LEU A 72 17.19 4.05 29.02
N LYS A 73 17.50 3.07 28.18
CA LYS A 73 17.98 3.27 26.81
C LYS A 73 16.82 3.71 25.93
N VAL A 74 17.02 4.82 25.24
CA VAL A 74 16.05 5.43 24.34
C VAL A 74 16.68 5.70 22.98
N TRP A 75 15.86 5.62 21.95
CA TRP A 75 16.21 6.10 20.62
C TRP A 75 15.65 7.50 20.42
N VAL A 76 16.53 8.46 20.21
CA VAL A 76 16.17 9.84 19.87
C VAL A 76 16.21 10.00 18.36
N ARG A 77 15.08 10.30 17.74
CA ARG A 77 15.01 10.54 16.29
C ARG A 77 14.90 12.03 15.99
N SER A 78 15.97 12.62 15.46
CA SER A 78 15.99 14.00 14.98
C SER A 78 15.32 14.09 13.61
N GLY A 79 14.27 14.91 13.49
CA GLY A 79 13.56 15.13 12.22
C GLY A 79 12.18 14.49 12.11
N ILE A 80 11.65 13.91 13.19
CA ILE A 80 10.23 13.53 13.24
C ILE A 80 9.42 14.79 13.59
N SER A 81 8.52 15.22 12.71
CA SER A 81 7.50 16.21 13.07
C SER A 81 6.53 15.62 14.09
N ASP A 82 5.98 16.43 15.00
CA ASP A 82 5.02 15.99 16.04
C ASP A 82 3.88 15.10 15.50
N ASN A 83 3.52 15.29 14.23
CA ASN A 83 2.48 14.54 13.54
C ASN A 83 2.91 13.12 13.14
N LEU A 84 4.15 12.94 12.65
CA LEU A 84 4.69 11.61 12.29
C LEU A 84 5.01 10.78 13.55
N SER A 85 5.35 11.44 14.66
CA SER A 85 5.49 10.83 15.97
C SER A 85 4.16 10.26 16.48
N ARG A 86 3.06 11.02 16.34
CA ARG A 86 1.72 10.54 16.70
C ARG A 86 1.32 9.33 15.87
N LEU A 87 1.61 9.34 14.57
CA LEU A 87 1.29 8.28 13.63
C LEU A 87 2.02 6.95 13.91
N LEU A 88 3.32 7.03 14.19
CA LEU A 88 4.13 5.86 14.54
C LEU A 88 3.75 5.27 15.91
N SER A 89 3.20 6.11 16.80
CA SER A 89 2.68 5.66 18.10
C SER A 89 1.49 4.71 17.96
N GLU A 90 0.68 4.90 16.92
CA GLU A 90 -0.54 4.12 16.67
C GLU A 90 -0.24 2.79 15.97
N GLN A 91 0.76 2.76 15.07
CA GLN A 91 1.19 1.52 14.40
C GLN A 91 1.78 0.48 15.37
N ASP A 92 2.61 0.92 16.33
CA ASP A 92 3.16 0.02 17.35
C ASP A 92 2.07 -0.53 18.31
N GLU A 93 0.92 0.15 18.43
CA GLU A 93 -0.23 -0.31 19.22
C GLU A 93 -1.08 -1.34 18.45
N ASN A 94 -1.16 -1.22 17.12
CA ASN A 94 -1.91 -2.15 16.25
C ASN A 94 -1.25 -3.52 16.11
N ALA A 95 0.07 -3.63 16.24
CA ALA A 95 0.78 -4.91 16.13
C ALA A 95 0.40 -5.95 17.21
N LEU A 96 -0.29 -5.54 18.28
CA LEU A 96 -0.66 -6.38 19.43
C LEU A 96 -2.17 -6.46 19.69
N ARG A 97 -3.04 -5.94 18.82
CA ARG A 97 -4.50 -5.96 19.01
C ARG A 97 -5.20 -6.91 18.05
N LYS A 98 -6.44 -7.28 18.39
CA LYS A 98 -7.40 -7.93 17.47
C LYS A 98 -7.36 -7.21 16.11
N PRO A 99 -7.37 -7.95 14.99
CA PRO A 99 -7.37 -7.34 13.66
C PRO A 99 -8.51 -6.32 13.58
N LEU A 100 -8.19 -5.12 13.08
CA LEU A 100 -9.18 -4.08 12.85
C LEU A 100 -10.25 -4.61 11.89
N THR A 101 -11.49 -4.23 12.11
CA THR A 101 -12.54 -4.48 11.12
C THR A 101 -12.25 -3.65 9.86
N PRO A 102 -12.61 -4.14 8.66
CA PRO A 102 -12.43 -3.39 7.43
C PRO A 102 -13.01 -1.96 7.46
N THR A 103 -14.10 -1.73 8.21
CA THR A 103 -14.70 -0.39 8.38
C THR A 103 -13.88 0.53 9.30
N GLU A 104 -13.17 -0.02 10.28
CA GLU A 104 -12.20 0.71 11.11
C GLU A 104 -10.91 1.01 10.32
N GLU A 105 -10.43 0.06 9.52
CA GLU A 105 -9.31 0.28 8.60
C GLU A 105 -9.59 1.43 7.63
N SER A 106 -10.80 1.48 7.07
CA SER A 106 -11.17 2.52 6.10
C SER A 106 -11.27 3.92 6.72
N ALA A 107 -11.70 4.01 7.98
CA ALA A 107 -11.75 5.26 8.74
C ALA A 107 -10.35 5.80 9.02
N LEU A 108 -9.46 4.96 9.56
CA LEU A 108 -8.06 5.34 9.80
C LEU A 108 -7.35 5.74 8.51
N PHE A 109 -7.66 5.05 7.40
CA PHE A 109 -7.13 5.40 6.09
C PHE A 109 -7.52 6.80 5.62
N GLU A 110 -8.77 7.21 5.85
CA GLU A 110 -9.25 8.55 5.48
C GLU A 110 -8.51 9.65 6.27
N GLU A 111 -8.41 9.50 7.59
CA GLU A 111 -7.67 10.41 8.45
C GLU A 111 -6.19 10.51 8.06
N LEU A 112 -5.55 9.35 7.86
CA LEU A 112 -4.16 9.25 7.42
C LEU A 112 -3.92 9.89 6.05
N LYS A 113 -4.85 9.70 5.12
CA LYS A 113 -4.75 10.25 3.77
C LYS A 113 -4.80 11.78 3.80
N GLU A 114 -5.67 12.36 4.60
CA GLU A 114 -5.79 13.82 4.77
C GLU A 114 -4.51 14.40 5.39
N LEU A 115 -4.04 13.83 6.50
CA LEU A 115 -2.82 14.29 7.17
C LEU A 115 -1.58 14.21 6.27
N LEU A 116 -1.43 13.13 5.48
CA LEU A 116 -0.33 12.97 4.54
C LEU A 116 -0.46 13.90 3.33
N ALA A 117 -1.67 14.24 2.91
CA ALA A 117 -1.90 15.20 1.83
C ALA A 117 -1.53 16.63 2.25
N GLU A 118 -1.91 17.04 3.46
CA GLU A 118 -1.53 18.35 4.03
C GLU A 118 -0.01 18.47 4.20
N ASP A 119 0.64 17.42 4.68
CA ASP A 119 2.09 17.40 4.83
C ASP A 119 2.82 17.40 3.49
N ALA A 120 2.29 16.71 2.47
CA ALA A 120 2.79 16.79 1.11
C ALA A 120 2.63 18.21 0.52
N ALA A 121 1.49 18.86 0.76
CA ALA A 121 1.24 20.24 0.34
C ALA A 121 2.23 21.22 1.00
N ARG A 122 2.43 21.09 2.31
CA ARG A 122 3.40 21.90 3.07
C ARG A 122 4.83 21.75 2.54
N ARG A 123 5.26 20.51 2.21
CA ARG A 123 6.58 20.27 1.57
C ARG A 123 6.66 20.91 0.18
N GLN A 124 5.59 20.82 -0.61
CA GLN A 124 5.55 21.41 -1.94
C GLN A 124 5.66 22.94 -1.88
N GLU A 125 4.95 23.57 -0.96
CA GLU A 125 5.03 25.01 -0.69
C GLU A 125 6.43 25.45 -0.23
N ALA A 126 7.05 24.70 0.69
CA ALA A 126 8.41 24.97 1.15
C ALA A 126 9.46 24.82 0.04
N SER A 127 9.26 23.86 -0.88
CA SER A 127 10.15 23.63 -2.04
C SER A 127 9.99 24.69 -3.15
N ARG A 128 8.88 25.42 -3.16
CA ARG A 128 8.56 26.41 -4.20
C ARG A 128 9.34 27.72 -4.03
N PHE A 129 9.90 27.99 -2.85
CA PHE A 129 10.68 29.19 -2.54
C PHE A 129 12.17 29.09 -2.93
N GLY A 130 12.61 28.05 -3.64
CA GLY A 130 13.99 27.87 -4.09
C GLY A 130 14.20 27.73 -5.62
N SER A 131 13.13 27.65 -6.41
CA SER A 131 13.23 27.51 -7.88
C SER A 131 13.01 28.86 -8.55
N SER A 132 14.08 29.44 -9.11
CA SER A 132 14.02 30.63 -9.97
C SER A 132 12.99 30.42 -11.11
N PRO A 133 12.12 31.40 -11.40
CA PRO A 133 11.03 31.23 -12.36
C PRO A 133 11.52 31.51 -13.78
N THR A 134 12.27 30.58 -14.36
CA THR A 134 12.48 30.55 -15.82
C THR A 134 12.44 29.12 -16.30
N VAL A 135 11.25 28.69 -16.74
CA VAL A 135 10.94 27.92 -17.94
C VAL A 135 9.50 27.43 -17.75
N GLY A 136 8.59 27.96 -18.58
CA GLY A 136 7.24 27.42 -18.71
C GLY A 136 7.32 26.02 -19.29
N GLY A 137 6.88 25.04 -18.52
CA GLY A 137 6.77 23.64 -18.93
C GLY A 137 5.43 23.11 -18.45
N GLU A 138 4.68 22.57 -19.39
CA GLU A 138 3.33 22.03 -19.25
C GLU A 138 3.18 21.04 -18.09
N ASN A 139 2.00 21.03 -17.47
CA ASN A 139 1.63 20.12 -16.39
C ASN A 139 1.52 18.67 -16.89
N GLY A 140 2.66 18.02 -17.11
CA GLY A 140 2.78 16.63 -17.53
C GLY A 140 3.01 15.71 -16.34
N GLY A 141 1.92 15.29 -15.69
CA GLY A 141 1.96 14.18 -14.74
C GLY A 141 2.17 12.85 -15.46
N ALA A 142 3.41 12.47 -15.77
CA ALA A 142 3.77 11.07 -16.03
C ALA A 142 5.26 10.73 -15.86
N ASP A 143 6.22 11.60 -16.20
CA ASP A 143 7.64 11.18 -16.33
C ASP A 143 8.66 11.96 -15.49
N SER A 144 8.22 12.77 -14.54
CA SER A 144 9.11 13.44 -13.57
C SER A 144 8.40 13.65 -12.24
N ALA A 145 8.07 12.55 -11.56
CA ALA A 145 7.85 12.63 -10.13
C ALA A 145 9.23 12.81 -9.48
N PRO A 146 9.46 13.82 -8.63
CA PRO A 146 10.69 13.87 -7.84
C PRO A 146 10.78 12.58 -7.00
N PRO A 147 11.99 12.07 -6.72
CA PRO A 147 12.16 10.86 -5.93
C PRO A 147 11.81 11.17 -4.48
N SER A 148 10.52 11.20 -4.16
CA SER A 148 10.07 11.05 -2.79
C SER A 148 10.19 9.57 -2.46
N PRO A 149 11.01 9.17 -1.47
CA PRO A 149 11.10 7.76 -1.04
C PRO A 149 9.75 7.23 -0.49
N LEU A 150 8.78 8.12 -0.33
CA LEU A 150 7.42 7.87 0.12
C LEU A 150 6.50 8.18 -1.09
N GLY A 151 5.83 7.17 -1.64
CA GLY A 151 4.97 7.30 -2.84
C GLY A 151 3.78 8.26 -2.66
N LYS A 152 2.78 8.19 -3.57
CA LYS A 152 1.56 9.01 -3.45
C LYS A 152 0.94 8.86 -2.05
N ALA A 153 0.51 9.96 -1.42
CA ALA A 153 -0.02 10.00 -0.04
C ALA A 153 -1.04 8.88 0.24
N ARG A 154 -1.95 8.62 -0.69
CA ARG A 154 -2.92 7.51 -0.64
C ARG A 154 -2.30 6.11 -0.54
N ASN A 155 -1.18 5.85 -1.22
CA ASN A 155 -0.50 4.56 -1.18
C ASN A 155 0.24 4.39 0.15
N ASN A 156 0.79 5.48 0.68
CA ASN A 156 1.45 5.46 1.99
C ASN A 156 0.42 5.26 3.10
N ALA A 157 -0.70 5.98 3.08
CA ALA A 157 -1.82 5.79 4.00
C ALA A 157 -2.29 4.32 4.01
N ALA A 158 -2.53 3.73 2.84
CA ALA A 158 -2.98 2.33 2.76
C ALA A 158 -1.95 1.33 3.31
N LYS A 159 -0.65 1.55 3.03
CA LYS A 159 0.44 0.75 3.59
C LYS A 159 0.52 0.89 5.11
N LEU A 160 0.26 2.09 5.64
CA LEU A 160 0.29 2.34 7.08
C LEU A 160 -0.84 1.63 7.81
N VAL A 161 -2.02 1.54 7.20
CA VAL A 161 -3.20 0.86 7.79
C VAL A 161 -3.14 -0.66 7.64
N THR A 162 -2.93 -1.15 6.42
CA THR A 162 -3.13 -2.57 6.08
C THR A 162 -1.82 -3.35 5.88
N GLY A 163 -0.68 -2.67 5.97
CA GLY A 163 0.63 -3.23 5.58
C GLY A 163 0.82 -3.41 4.05
N LYS A 164 -0.24 -3.27 3.25
CA LYS A 164 -0.25 -3.45 1.79
C LYS A 164 -0.71 -2.17 1.09
N ALA A 165 -0.41 -2.03 -0.20
CA ALA A 165 -0.84 -0.88 -0.99
C ALA A 165 -2.34 -0.95 -1.41
N SER A 166 -3.23 -1.29 -0.49
CA SER A 166 -4.65 -1.63 -0.72
C SER A 166 -5.62 -0.43 -0.71
N HIS A 167 -5.17 0.74 -1.18
CA HIS A 167 -5.96 1.99 -1.13
C HIS A 167 -7.32 1.86 -1.84
N GLN A 168 -7.39 1.16 -2.96
CA GLN A 168 -8.65 1.00 -3.72
C GLN A 168 -9.74 0.27 -2.92
N ARG A 169 -9.37 -0.74 -2.11
CA ARG A 169 -10.32 -1.45 -1.25
C ARG A 169 -10.88 -0.51 -0.17
N LEU A 170 -10.01 0.28 0.46
CA LEU A 170 -10.38 1.20 1.54
C LEU A 170 -11.29 2.34 1.01
N GLU A 171 -11.00 2.86 -0.18
CA GLU A 171 -11.85 3.86 -0.86
C GLU A 171 -13.23 3.29 -1.23
N GLN A 172 -13.31 2.01 -1.64
CA GLN A 172 -14.59 1.35 -1.89
C GLN A 172 -15.42 1.26 -0.61
N ILE A 173 -14.83 0.84 0.51
CA ILE A 173 -15.51 0.78 1.81
C ILE A 173 -15.99 2.18 2.22
N ASN A 174 -15.15 3.22 2.10
CA ASN A 174 -15.55 4.59 2.43
C ASN A 174 -16.68 5.11 1.54
N THR A 175 -16.70 4.72 0.26
CA THR A 175 -17.82 5.07 -0.62
C THR A 175 -19.12 4.42 -0.14
N ILE A 176 -19.10 3.13 0.19
CA ILE A 176 -20.26 2.41 0.76
C ILE A 176 -20.73 3.09 2.05
N LYS A 177 -19.79 3.45 2.92
CA LYS A 177 -20.03 4.12 4.20
C LYS A 177 -20.68 5.49 4.04
N ARG A 178 -20.21 6.29 3.08
CA ARG A 178 -20.83 7.57 2.69
C ARG A 178 -22.25 7.36 2.16
N THR A 179 -22.47 6.39 1.29
CA THR A 179 -23.81 6.07 0.77
C THR A 179 -24.78 5.68 1.87
N ALA A 180 -24.35 4.90 2.87
CA ALA A 180 -25.20 4.53 4.00
C ALA A 180 -25.59 5.75 4.87
N ALA A 181 -24.69 6.73 5.01
CA ALA A 181 -24.90 7.91 5.85
C ALA A 181 -25.59 9.08 5.13
N ASP A 182 -25.55 9.13 3.80
CA ASP A 182 -26.05 10.26 3.01
C ASP A 182 -27.59 10.29 2.97
N PRO A 183 -28.27 11.27 3.59
CA PRO A 183 -29.73 11.33 3.62
C PRO A 183 -30.35 11.66 2.26
N THR A 184 -29.58 12.10 1.27
CA THR A 184 -30.06 12.43 -0.08
C THR A 184 -30.25 11.20 -0.96
N VAL A 185 -29.69 10.05 -0.56
CA VAL A 185 -29.80 8.77 -1.26
C VAL A 185 -31.08 8.05 -0.85
N ALA A 186 -31.72 7.36 -1.81
CA ALA A 186 -32.92 6.56 -1.58
C ALA A 186 -32.76 5.59 -0.38
N ALA A 187 -33.76 5.51 0.50
CA ALA A 187 -33.69 4.72 1.73
C ALA A 187 -33.29 3.25 1.50
N VAL A 188 -33.81 2.62 0.45
CA VAL A 188 -33.48 1.23 0.08
C VAL A 188 -31.99 1.04 -0.21
N VAL A 189 -31.35 2.02 -0.85
CA VAL A 189 -29.91 1.96 -1.18
C VAL A 189 -29.07 2.18 0.08
N ARG A 190 -29.53 3.01 1.02
CA ARG A 190 -28.85 3.23 2.31
C ARG A 190 -28.93 1.99 3.19
N ASP A 191 -30.09 1.35 3.26
CA ASP A 191 -30.30 0.11 4.00
C ASP A 191 -29.47 -1.05 3.42
N LEU A 192 -29.40 -1.14 2.09
CA LEU A 192 -28.51 -2.07 1.39
C LEU A 192 -27.05 -1.80 1.77
N ALA A 193 -26.59 -0.55 1.68
CA ALA A 193 -25.22 -0.18 2.04
C ALA A 193 -24.90 -0.52 3.51
N GLY A 194 -25.81 -0.27 4.46
CA GLY A 194 -25.64 -0.64 5.86
C GLY A 194 -25.64 -2.16 6.12
N THR A 195 -26.31 -2.94 5.28
CA THR A 195 -26.28 -4.41 5.33
C THR A 195 -24.95 -4.94 4.78
N GLU A 196 -24.50 -4.41 3.65
CA GLU A 196 -23.23 -4.78 3.03
C GLU A 196 -22.02 -4.41 3.91
N LEU A 197 -22.04 -3.28 4.63
CA LEU A 197 -20.97 -2.94 5.59
C LEU A 197 -20.83 -3.98 6.69
N ARG A 198 -21.96 -4.44 7.26
CA ARG A 198 -21.94 -5.50 8.28
C ARG A 198 -21.39 -6.80 7.70
N ALA A 199 -21.81 -7.19 6.50
CA ALA A 199 -21.28 -8.36 5.83
C ALA A 199 -19.76 -8.24 5.55
N ILE A 200 -19.28 -7.06 5.17
CA ILE A 200 -17.85 -6.79 4.97
C ILE A 200 -17.09 -6.91 6.30
N ASP A 201 -17.63 -6.39 7.40
CA ASP A 201 -17.03 -6.53 8.73
C ASP A 201 -16.97 -7.99 9.20
N ASP A 202 -17.93 -8.81 8.78
CA ASP A 202 -17.96 -10.26 8.99
C ASP A 202 -17.07 -11.06 8.00
N GLY A 203 -16.39 -10.38 7.06
CA GLY A 203 -15.40 -10.96 6.16
C GLY A 203 -15.83 -11.13 4.69
N ALA A 204 -16.97 -10.59 4.28
CA ALA A 204 -17.41 -10.63 2.89
C ALA A 204 -16.53 -9.79 1.93
N ASP A 205 -16.58 -10.12 0.64
CA ASP A 205 -15.83 -9.42 -0.40
C ASP A 205 -16.37 -8.00 -0.65
N VAL A 206 -15.47 -7.02 -0.58
CA VAL A 206 -15.79 -5.58 -0.75
C VAL A 206 -16.18 -5.23 -2.19
N ALA A 207 -15.52 -5.82 -3.18
CA ALA A 207 -15.72 -5.42 -4.58
C ALA A 207 -17.13 -5.76 -5.09
N PRO A 208 -17.68 -6.97 -4.89
CA PRO A 208 -19.07 -7.28 -5.22
C PRO A 208 -20.06 -6.33 -4.54
N ALA A 209 -19.92 -6.11 -3.23
CA ALA A 209 -20.76 -5.21 -2.45
C ALA A 209 -20.79 -3.78 -3.02
N PHE A 210 -19.61 -3.22 -3.32
CA PHE A 210 -19.46 -1.91 -3.95
C PHE A 210 -20.19 -1.83 -5.29
N HIS A 211 -20.08 -2.87 -6.12
CA HIS A 211 -20.76 -2.91 -7.42
C HIS A 211 -22.28 -3.00 -7.30
N ARG A 212 -22.84 -3.74 -6.32
CA ARG A 212 -24.29 -3.77 -6.10
C ARG A 212 -24.83 -2.40 -5.73
N ILE A 213 -24.14 -1.71 -4.82
CA ILE A 213 -24.54 -0.38 -4.36
C ILE A 213 -24.47 0.62 -5.52
N LYS A 214 -23.42 0.55 -6.33
CA LYS A 214 -23.30 1.41 -7.52
C LYS A 214 -24.45 1.17 -8.51
N ALA A 215 -24.79 -0.09 -8.80
CA ALA A 215 -25.92 -0.43 -9.66
C ALA A 215 -27.25 0.07 -9.06
N ALA A 216 -27.45 -0.07 -7.75
CA ALA A 216 -28.62 0.42 -7.05
C ALA A 216 -28.78 1.95 -7.15
N ILE A 217 -27.68 2.71 -7.03
CA ILE A 217 -27.67 4.17 -7.22
C ILE A 217 -28.03 4.53 -8.67
N GLU A 218 -27.45 3.82 -9.66
CA GLU A 218 -27.74 4.05 -11.09
C GLU A 218 -29.22 3.81 -11.42
N LEU A 219 -29.83 2.76 -10.86
CA LEU A 219 -31.24 2.40 -11.11
C LEU A 219 -32.24 3.32 -10.44
N THR A 220 -31.92 3.77 -9.23
CA THR A 220 -32.78 4.72 -8.49
C THR A 220 -32.60 6.15 -8.99
N GLY A 221 -31.70 6.39 -9.95
CA GLY A 221 -31.36 7.72 -10.46
C GLY A 221 -30.81 8.66 -9.38
N GLY A 222 -30.39 8.12 -8.23
CA GLY A 222 -30.05 8.90 -7.03
C GLY A 222 -31.22 9.67 -6.41
N GLN A 223 -32.46 9.36 -6.78
CA GLN A 223 -33.64 10.11 -6.34
C GLN A 223 -34.26 9.52 -5.08
N LEU A 224 -34.58 10.39 -4.11
CA LEU A 224 -35.18 10.05 -2.81
C LEU A 224 -36.48 9.22 -2.90
N ASN A 225 -37.24 9.36 -3.99
CA ASN A 225 -38.57 8.78 -4.18
C ASN A 225 -38.60 7.62 -5.20
N ALA A 226 -37.46 6.99 -5.48
CA ALA A 226 -37.44 5.81 -6.35
C ALA A 226 -38.27 4.67 -5.73
N ALA A 227 -39.01 3.95 -6.57
CA ALA A 227 -39.75 2.77 -6.11
C ALA A 227 -38.78 1.76 -5.48
N PRO A 228 -39.14 1.16 -4.33
CA PRO A 228 -38.27 0.19 -3.69
C PRO A 228 -38.09 -1.02 -4.60
N LEU A 229 -36.85 -1.23 -5.07
CA LEU A 229 -36.46 -2.45 -5.77
C LEU A 229 -36.36 -3.59 -4.75
N SER A 230 -36.83 -4.77 -5.13
CA SER A 230 -36.67 -5.96 -4.32
C SER A 230 -35.20 -6.39 -4.24
N ARG A 231 -34.85 -7.14 -3.20
CA ARG A 231 -33.50 -7.68 -3.01
C ARG A 231 -33.05 -8.54 -4.19
N ASP A 232 -33.95 -9.33 -4.75
CA ASP A 232 -33.65 -10.24 -5.86
C ASP A 232 -33.36 -9.47 -7.16
N GLU A 233 -34.10 -8.37 -7.42
CA GLU A 233 -33.83 -7.47 -8.55
C GLU A 233 -32.47 -6.79 -8.40
N LEU A 234 -32.12 -6.34 -7.19
CA LEU A 234 -30.81 -5.76 -6.87
C LEU A 234 -29.65 -6.76 -7.06
N GLU A 235 -29.84 -8.02 -6.64
CA GLU A 235 -28.84 -9.08 -6.81
C GLU A 235 -28.65 -9.46 -8.29
N ALA A 236 -29.72 -9.54 -9.08
CA ALA A 236 -29.65 -9.80 -10.52
C ALA A 236 -28.91 -8.68 -11.26
N LEU A 237 -29.23 -7.41 -10.96
CA LEU A 237 -28.58 -6.24 -11.56
C LEU A 237 -27.12 -6.09 -11.13
N ALA A 238 -26.79 -6.45 -9.88
CA ALA A 238 -25.42 -6.53 -9.42
C ALA A 238 -24.60 -7.57 -10.20
N ALA A 239 -25.18 -8.74 -10.45
CA ALA A 239 -24.54 -9.79 -11.25
C ALA A 239 -24.30 -9.32 -12.69
N GLU A 240 -25.26 -8.61 -13.28
CA GLU A 240 -25.13 -8.00 -14.60
C GLU A 240 -24.04 -6.91 -14.63
N ALA A 241 -24.01 -6.01 -13.64
CA ALA A 241 -22.99 -4.96 -13.51
C ALA A 241 -21.59 -5.54 -13.31
N LEU A 242 -21.45 -6.58 -12.50
CA LEU A 242 -20.20 -7.32 -12.33
C LEU A 242 -19.78 -8.03 -13.61
N ALA A 243 -20.72 -8.62 -14.35
CA ALA A 243 -20.44 -9.22 -15.65
C ALA A 243 -19.97 -8.16 -16.65
N ARG A 244 -20.61 -6.98 -16.68
CA ARG A 244 -20.19 -5.85 -17.50
C ARG A 244 -18.81 -5.32 -17.12
N VAL A 245 -18.51 -5.15 -15.84
CA VAL A 245 -17.17 -4.74 -15.39
C VAL A 245 -16.12 -5.80 -15.67
N LYS A 246 -16.44 -7.09 -15.54
CA LYS A 246 -15.55 -8.19 -15.94
C LYS A 246 -15.31 -8.19 -17.45
N GLN A 247 -16.33 -7.94 -18.25
CA GLN A 247 -16.22 -7.78 -19.71
C GLN A 247 -15.44 -6.51 -20.09
N GLU A 248 -15.66 -5.40 -19.40
CA GLU A 248 -14.93 -4.13 -19.59
C GLU A 248 -13.49 -4.23 -19.12
N ARG A 249 -13.18 -4.97 -18.04
CA ARG A 249 -11.81 -5.32 -17.63
C ARG A 249 -11.18 -6.35 -18.55
N ALA A 250 -11.94 -7.25 -19.16
CA ALA A 250 -11.43 -8.09 -20.25
C ALA A 250 -11.12 -7.24 -21.50
N ARG A 251 -11.84 -6.13 -21.70
CA ARG A 251 -11.61 -5.15 -22.78
C ARG A 251 -10.55 -4.08 -22.46
N GLY A 252 -10.33 -3.74 -21.20
CA GLY A 252 -9.54 -2.59 -20.72
C GLY A 252 -8.51 -2.91 -19.62
N GLY A 253 -8.36 -4.18 -19.24
CA GLY A 253 -7.26 -4.67 -18.43
C GLY A 253 -5.97 -4.66 -19.25
N GLY A 254 -4.88 -4.19 -18.64
CA GLY A 254 -3.57 -4.16 -19.25
C GLY A 254 -3.24 -5.49 -19.93
N ARG A 255 -2.98 -5.42 -21.24
CA ARG A 255 -2.34 -6.40 -22.12
C ARG A 255 -1.89 -7.72 -21.45
N ILE A 256 -2.81 -8.67 -21.36
CA ILE A 256 -2.55 -10.00 -21.91
C ILE A 256 -3.62 -10.19 -22.98
N ARG A 257 -3.28 -9.79 -24.21
CA ARG A 257 -4.14 -10.01 -25.37
C ARG A 257 -4.18 -11.52 -25.62
N PRO A 258 -5.35 -12.16 -25.74
CA PRO A 258 -5.44 -13.40 -26.49
C PRO A 258 -4.89 -13.13 -27.90
N PRO A 259 -4.14 -14.05 -28.52
CA PRO A 259 -3.54 -13.79 -29.82
C PRO A 259 -4.65 -13.53 -30.84
N HIS A 260 -4.73 -12.28 -31.31
CA HIS A 260 -5.57 -11.91 -32.45
C HIS A 260 -4.72 -12.11 -33.71
N PRO A 261 -5.19 -12.85 -34.73
CA PRO A 261 -4.35 -13.44 -35.78
C PRO A 261 -3.59 -12.47 -36.70
N ASP A 262 -3.82 -11.15 -36.63
CA ASP A 262 -3.35 -10.18 -37.64
C ASP A 262 -2.60 -8.94 -37.10
N HIS A 263 -2.14 -8.93 -35.84
CA HIS A 263 -1.28 -7.85 -35.36
C HIS A 263 0.20 -8.26 -35.43
N GLN A 264 0.93 -7.73 -36.42
CA GLN A 264 2.38 -7.80 -36.41
C GLN A 264 2.94 -7.14 -35.14
N PRO A 265 3.87 -7.78 -34.43
CA PRO A 265 4.43 -7.25 -33.18
C PRO A 265 5.18 -5.94 -33.45
N SER A 266 4.71 -4.84 -32.85
CA SER A 266 5.44 -3.56 -32.86
C SER A 266 6.78 -3.73 -32.10
N GLN A 267 7.90 -3.38 -32.74
CA GLN A 267 9.23 -3.50 -32.14
C GLN A 267 9.31 -2.66 -30.85
N ARG A 268 9.73 -3.30 -29.74
CA ARG A 268 9.98 -2.63 -28.45
C ARG A 268 11.32 -1.89 -28.50
N SER A 269 11.51 -0.89 -27.63
CA SER A 269 12.76 -0.12 -27.57
C SER A 269 13.94 -0.97 -27.08
N LEU A 270 15.17 -0.62 -27.50
CA LEU A 270 16.40 -1.29 -27.03
C LEU A 270 16.56 -1.22 -25.50
N ARG A 271 16.10 -0.13 -24.88
CA ARG A 271 16.11 0.01 -23.41
C ARG A 271 15.22 -1.03 -22.73
N ALA A 272 14.04 -1.30 -23.28
CA ALA A 272 13.16 -2.34 -22.76
C ALA A 272 13.80 -3.74 -22.94
N PHE A 273 14.51 -3.97 -24.04
CA PHE A 273 15.27 -5.21 -24.25
C PHE A 273 16.37 -5.42 -23.21
N ILE A 274 17.18 -4.38 -22.93
CA ILE A 274 18.24 -4.45 -21.92
C ILE A 274 17.67 -4.80 -20.55
N LEU A 275 16.58 -4.13 -20.15
CA LEU A 275 15.94 -4.38 -18.86
C LEU A 275 15.47 -5.84 -18.72
N THR A 276 14.80 -6.38 -19.74
CA THR A 276 14.37 -7.80 -19.75
C THR A 276 15.55 -8.75 -19.53
N TRP A 277 16.69 -8.51 -20.17
CA TRP A 277 17.86 -9.39 -20.02
C TRP A 277 18.60 -9.18 -18.70
N SER A 278 18.60 -7.97 -18.15
CA SER A 278 19.13 -7.71 -16.81
C SER A 278 18.30 -8.41 -15.73
N ASP A 279 16.97 -8.43 -15.88
CA ASP A 279 16.08 -9.13 -14.95
C ASP A 279 16.23 -10.66 -15.02
N LEU A 280 16.60 -11.19 -16.19
CA LEU A 280 16.91 -12.61 -16.37
C LEU A 280 18.35 -12.94 -15.93
N ASP A 281 19.26 -11.99 -15.74
CA ASP A 281 20.63 -12.36 -15.38
C ASP A 281 20.68 -13.07 -14.02
N GLY A 282 21.26 -14.28 -14.01
CA GLY A 282 21.33 -15.13 -12.83
C GLY A 282 20.02 -15.83 -12.42
N TRP A 283 18.92 -15.70 -13.16
CA TRP A 283 17.60 -16.24 -12.79
C TRP A 283 17.62 -17.74 -12.46
N SER A 284 18.40 -18.53 -13.21
CA SER A 284 18.48 -19.98 -13.05
C SER A 284 19.15 -20.42 -11.75
N LYS A 285 19.95 -19.55 -11.10
CA LYS A 285 20.56 -19.85 -9.79
C LYS A 285 19.54 -19.86 -8.65
N HIS A 286 18.36 -19.29 -8.88
CA HIS A 286 17.30 -19.15 -7.89
C HIS A 286 16.22 -20.24 -8.01
N HIS A 287 16.37 -21.20 -8.92
CA HIS A 287 15.41 -22.26 -9.18
C HIS A 287 16.11 -23.62 -9.23
N ASP A 288 15.53 -24.64 -8.58
CA ASP A 288 16.02 -26.02 -8.69
C ASP A 288 15.49 -26.66 -9.98
N ALA A 289 16.40 -27.04 -10.88
CA ALA A 289 16.04 -27.67 -12.16
C ALA A 289 15.28 -29.00 -11.98
N THR A 290 15.55 -29.74 -10.91
CA THR A 290 14.86 -30.99 -10.60
C THR A 290 13.41 -30.72 -10.21
N GLU A 291 13.18 -29.69 -9.39
CA GLU A 291 11.87 -29.25 -8.96
C GLU A 291 11.04 -28.74 -10.15
N VAL A 292 11.64 -27.88 -10.97
CA VAL A 292 11.02 -27.31 -12.18
C VAL A 292 10.61 -28.42 -13.15
N GLY A 293 11.49 -29.41 -13.39
CA GLY A 293 11.19 -30.52 -14.29
C GLY A 293 10.12 -31.49 -13.78
N GLN A 294 9.96 -31.63 -12.46
CA GLN A 294 9.00 -32.56 -11.87
C GLN A 294 7.63 -31.93 -11.58
N GLN A 295 7.58 -30.63 -11.27
CA GLN A 295 6.39 -29.97 -10.73
C GLN A 295 5.66 -29.06 -11.73
N LEU A 296 6.28 -28.71 -12.87
CA LEU A 296 5.57 -27.93 -13.90
C LEU A 296 4.44 -28.75 -14.53
N SER A 297 3.31 -28.08 -14.79
CA SER A 297 2.25 -28.67 -15.61
C SER A 297 2.74 -28.88 -17.06
N GLU A 298 2.15 -29.81 -17.80
CA GLU A 298 2.51 -30.03 -19.21
C GLU A 298 2.38 -28.75 -20.06
N SER A 299 1.38 -27.91 -19.78
CA SER A 299 1.19 -26.64 -20.48
C SER A 299 2.25 -25.60 -20.15
N ASP A 300 2.72 -25.57 -18.90
CA ASP A 300 3.76 -24.64 -18.48
C ASP A 300 5.13 -25.11 -18.98
N TRP A 301 5.38 -26.42 -18.97
CA TRP A 301 6.58 -27.04 -19.56
C TRP A 301 6.69 -26.76 -21.06
N ALA A 302 5.60 -26.94 -21.81
CA ALA A 302 5.57 -26.63 -23.24
C ALA A 302 5.81 -25.13 -23.52
N THR A 303 5.34 -24.25 -22.62
CA THR A 303 5.61 -22.81 -22.71
C THR A 303 7.08 -22.50 -22.46
N PHE A 304 7.69 -23.13 -21.45
CA PHE A 304 9.11 -22.98 -21.15
C PHE A 304 10.01 -23.39 -22.32
N GLU A 305 9.80 -24.58 -22.90
CA GLU A 305 10.55 -25.10 -24.06
C GLU A 305 10.40 -24.19 -25.29
N ARG A 306 9.19 -23.71 -25.57
CA ARG A 306 8.94 -22.79 -26.67
C ARG A 306 9.70 -21.47 -26.50
N VAL A 307 9.68 -20.89 -25.29
CA VAL A 307 10.39 -19.62 -25.01
C VAL A 307 11.90 -19.81 -25.14
N LEU A 308 12.45 -20.95 -24.72
CA LEU A 308 13.87 -21.27 -24.92
C LEU A 308 14.22 -21.33 -26.40
N ALA A 309 13.48 -22.08 -27.20
CA ALA A 309 13.71 -22.20 -28.64
C ALA A 309 13.62 -20.83 -29.36
N GLU A 310 12.61 -20.01 -29.04
CA GLU A 310 12.47 -18.66 -29.58
C GLU A 310 13.68 -17.77 -29.22
N THR A 311 14.17 -17.90 -27.99
CA THR A 311 15.31 -17.13 -27.48
C THR A 311 16.60 -17.52 -28.20
N GLU A 312 16.84 -18.81 -28.45
CA GLU A 312 18.01 -19.29 -29.19
C GLU A 312 18.02 -18.79 -30.63
N VAL A 313 16.89 -18.93 -31.34
CA VAL A 313 16.74 -18.44 -32.73
C VAL A 313 17.01 -16.94 -32.81
N PHE A 314 16.46 -16.16 -31.87
CA PHE A 314 16.70 -14.72 -31.79
C PHE A 314 18.17 -14.40 -31.49
N ALA A 315 18.79 -15.10 -30.53
CA ALA A 315 20.19 -14.90 -30.18
C ALA A 315 21.12 -15.16 -31.37
N ASP A 316 20.85 -16.19 -32.18
CA ASP A 316 21.62 -16.49 -33.39
C ASP A 316 21.44 -15.44 -34.48
N ALA A 317 20.22 -14.92 -34.66
CA ALA A 317 19.98 -13.79 -35.55
C ALA A 317 20.77 -12.55 -35.10
N ALA A 318 20.75 -12.23 -33.80
CA ALA A 318 21.49 -11.11 -33.21
C ALA A 318 23.01 -11.28 -33.33
N ARG A 319 23.55 -12.48 -33.10
CA ARG A 319 24.99 -12.81 -33.28
C ARG A 319 25.43 -12.57 -34.73
N ARG A 320 24.65 -13.07 -35.71
CA ARG A 320 24.91 -12.86 -37.14
C ARG A 320 24.87 -11.37 -37.51
N ALA A 321 23.92 -10.62 -36.98
CA ALA A 321 23.84 -9.17 -37.19
C ALA A 321 25.07 -8.44 -36.61
N ARG A 322 25.52 -8.83 -35.41
CA ARG A 322 26.69 -8.26 -34.75
C ARG A 322 27.99 -8.51 -35.52
N GLN A 323 28.13 -9.68 -36.15
CA GLN A 323 29.30 -10.03 -36.98
C GLN A 323 29.35 -9.29 -38.32
N ARG A 324 28.21 -8.74 -38.80
CA ARG A 324 28.13 -7.96 -40.04
C ARG A 324 28.44 -6.48 -39.86
N ILE A 325 28.65 -6.01 -38.63
CA ILE A 325 29.11 -4.65 -38.38
C ILE A 325 30.59 -4.59 -38.82
N PRO A 326 30.96 -3.80 -39.85
CA PRO A 326 32.34 -3.71 -40.27
C PRO A 326 33.19 -3.20 -39.10
N GLN A 327 34.22 -3.95 -38.74
CA GLN A 327 35.25 -3.45 -37.84
C GLN A 327 35.85 -2.17 -38.46
N PRO A 328 36.00 -1.06 -37.72
CA PRO A 328 36.76 0.06 -38.21
C PRO A 328 38.19 -0.44 -38.50
N ALA A 329 38.67 -0.20 -39.72
CA ALA A 329 40.03 -0.53 -40.11
C ALA A 329 41.02 0.10 -39.11
N SER A 330 41.85 -0.73 -38.48
CA SER A 330 42.96 -0.27 -37.66
C SER A 330 43.85 0.64 -38.51
N ALA A 331 43.99 1.89 -38.10
CA ALA A 331 45.09 2.78 -38.48
C ALA A 331 46.09 2.82 -37.32
#